data_AF-W0FUB1-F1
#
_entry.id   AF-W0FUB1-F1
#
_cell.length_a   1.000
_cell.length_b   1.000
_cell.length_c   1.000
_cell.angle_alpha   90.00
_cell.angle_beta   90.00
_cell.angle_gamma   90.00
#
_symmetry.space_group_name_H-M   'P 1'
#
loop_
_entity.id
_entity.type
_entity.pdbx_description
1 polymer ?
#
loop_
_entity_poly.entity_id
_entity_poly.type
_entity_poly.pdbx_seq_one_letter_code
_entity_poly.pdbx_strand_id
1 'polypeptide(L)'
;MHGHVEWLLRQHVDAIFYPCMSYNLDEHRGDNHYNCPVVAYYPEVLRLNVPGLKDTKFISDYLGIHRPKDFGKKFPAILAKYFPDIPAREVKAAVRGAYAAYEAHMARVRQKGAE
;
A
#
# COMPACT_ATOMS: atom_id res chain seq x y z
N MET A 1 12.37 -6.52 -9.54
CA MET A 1 11.01 -6.78 -9.01
C MET A 1 10.51 -8.19 -9.28
N HIS A 2 10.54 -8.71 -10.50
CA HIS A 2 10.12 -10.09 -10.80
C HIS A 2 10.80 -11.14 -9.90
N GLY A 3 12.13 -11.11 -9.77
CA GLY A 3 12.85 -12.03 -8.89
C GLY A 3 12.50 -11.93 -7.39
N HIS A 4 12.11 -10.74 -6.90
CA HIS A 4 11.65 -10.60 -5.50
C HIS A 4 10.29 -11.26 -5.29
N VAL A 5 9.38 -11.11 -6.26
CA VAL A 5 8.07 -11.76 -6.22
C VAL A 5 8.22 -13.27 -6.31
N GLU A 6 9.04 -13.78 -7.23
CA GLU A 6 9.33 -15.20 -7.31
C GLU A 6 9.97 -15.76 -6.04
N TRP A 7 10.85 -15.00 -5.40
CA TRP A 7 11.42 -15.40 -4.11
C TRP A 7 10.35 -15.53 -3.02
N LEU A 8 9.43 -14.55 -2.92
CA LEU A 8 8.30 -14.61 -1.98
C LEU A 8 7.40 -15.81 -2.26
N LEU A 9 7.11 -16.09 -3.53
CA LEU A 9 6.33 -17.26 -3.94
C LEU A 9 7.00 -18.57 -3.49
N ARG A 10 8.32 -18.68 -3.61
CA ARG A 10 9.08 -19.83 -3.10
C ARG A 10 9.05 -19.97 -1.58
N GLN A 11 8.74 -18.90 -0.84
CA GLN A 11 8.56 -18.97 0.62
C GLN A 11 7.14 -19.39 1.02
N HIS A 12 6.23 -19.64 0.06
CA HIS A 12 4.85 -20.04 0.31
C HIS A 12 4.10 -19.07 1.24
N VAL A 13 4.32 -17.76 1.06
CA VAL A 13 3.62 -16.72 1.84
C VAL A 13 2.11 -16.76 1.58
N ASP A 14 1.32 -16.46 2.60
CA ASP A 14 -0.15 -16.47 2.50
C ASP A 14 -0.70 -15.39 1.56
N ALA A 15 0.02 -14.28 1.41
CA ALA A 15 -0.34 -13.17 0.54
C ALA A 15 0.88 -12.30 0.20
N ILE A 16 0.80 -11.62 -0.94
CA ILE A 16 1.73 -10.58 -1.36
C ILE A 16 0.94 -9.28 -1.53
N PHE A 17 1.27 -8.28 -0.71
CA PHE A 17 0.68 -6.95 -0.77
C PHE A 17 1.57 -6.02 -1.59
N TYR A 18 1.11 -5.65 -2.78
CA TYR A 18 1.79 -4.69 -3.64
C TYR A 18 0.77 -3.84 -4.41
N PRO A 19 0.20 -2.81 -3.76
CA PRO A 19 -0.91 -2.04 -4.32
C PRO A 19 -0.47 -1.08 -5.41
N CYS A 20 -1.37 -0.78 -6.33
CA CYS A 20 -1.20 0.32 -7.29
C CYS A 20 -1.44 1.66 -6.58
N MET A 21 -0.53 2.62 -6.75
CA MET A 21 -0.62 3.93 -6.08
C MET A 21 -0.23 5.06 -7.03
N SER A 22 -1.22 5.76 -7.58
CA SER A 22 -0.98 6.91 -8.47
C SER A 22 -0.41 8.13 -7.74
N TYR A 23 -0.74 8.29 -6.47
CA TYR A 23 -0.36 9.45 -5.64
C TYR A 23 0.15 8.97 -4.29
N ASN A 24 1.29 9.51 -3.86
CA ASN A 24 1.86 9.30 -2.53
C ASN A 24 1.41 10.39 -1.54
N LEU A 25 1.89 10.38 -0.30
CA LEU A 25 1.62 11.47 0.63
C LEU A 25 2.26 12.78 0.12
N ASP A 26 1.55 13.89 0.27
CA ASP A 26 2.07 15.21 -0.07
C ASP A 26 2.99 15.70 1.04
N GLU A 27 4.29 15.68 0.78
CA GLU A 27 5.30 16.18 1.70
C GLU A 27 5.68 17.65 1.44
N HIS A 28 5.04 18.29 0.45
CA HIS A 28 5.30 19.68 0.03
C HIS A 28 6.76 19.94 -0.40
N ARG A 29 7.43 18.92 -0.93
CA ARG A 29 8.84 19.00 -1.37
C ARG A 29 9.02 19.15 -2.89
N GLY A 30 7.95 19.07 -3.67
CA GLY A 30 7.97 19.19 -5.12
C GLY A 30 6.63 19.70 -5.66
N ASP A 31 6.53 19.81 -6.99
CA ASP A 31 5.34 20.37 -7.65
C ASP A 31 4.07 19.51 -7.47
N ASN A 32 4.23 18.20 -7.29
CA ASN A 32 3.16 17.25 -6.99
C ASN A 32 3.73 15.98 -6.32
N HIS A 33 2.85 15.12 -5.82
CA HIS A 33 3.14 13.82 -5.20
C HIS A 33 2.65 12.65 -6.09
N TYR A 34 2.61 12.86 -7.40
CA TYR A 34 2.25 11.83 -8.37
C TYR A 34 3.40 10.84 -8.56
N ASN A 35 3.12 9.55 -8.39
CA ASN A 35 4.11 8.50 -8.62
C ASN A 35 4.34 8.32 -10.13
N CYS A 36 5.58 7.97 -10.51
CA CYS A 36 5.88 7.60 -11.88
C CYS A 36 4.93 6.49 -12.36
N PRO A 37 4.16 6.67 -13.46
CA PRO A 37 3.19 5.68 -13.93
C PRO A 37 3.76 4.28 -14.10
N VAL A 38 5.02 4.19 -14.52
CA VAL A 38 5.74 2.92 -14.69
C VAL A 38 5.80 2.13 -13.38
N VAL A 39 6.01 2.83 -12.26
CA VAL A 39 6.10 2.20 -10.93
C VAL A 39 4.71 2.06 -10.30
N ALA A 40 3.84 3.06 -10.47
CA ALA A 40 2.50 3.10 -9.89
C ALA A 40 1.61 1.92 -10.33
N TYR A 41 1.82 1.40 -11.54
CA TYR A 41 1.02 0.32 -12.13
C TYR A 41 1.84 -0.95 -12.42
N TYR A 42 3.09 -1.02 -11.93
CA TYR A 42 3.94 -2.20 -12.07
C TYR A 42 3.31 -3.50 -11.52
N PRO A 43 2.48 -3.48 -10.46
CA PRO A 43 1.73 -4.68 -10.04
C PRO A 43 0.89 -5.32 -11.15
N GLU A 44 0.29 -4.53 -12.06
CA GLU A 44 -0.47 -5.09 -13.19
C GLU A 44 0.44 -5.86 -14.16
N VAL A 45 1.64 -5.33 -14.43
CA VAL A 45 2.64 -6.02 -15.27
C VAL A 45 3.05 -7.34 -14.64
N LEU A 46 3.32 -7.35 -13.33
CA LEU A 46 3.66 -8.58 -12.61
C LEU A 46 2.54 -9.61 -12.67
N ARG A 47 1.29 -9.18 -12.45
CA ARG A 47 0.11 -10.07 -12.48
C ARG A 47 -0.06 -10.76 -13.83
N LEU A 48 0.31 -10.09 -14.93
CA LEU A 48 0.23 -10.65 -16.28
C LEU A 48 1.43 -11.55 -16.65
N ASN A 49 2.60 -11.33 -16.06
CA ASN A 49 3.86 -11.96 -16.48
C ASN A 49 4.44 -12.98 -15.48
N VAL A 50 3.92 -13.08 -14.25
CA VAL A 50 4.37 -14.04 -13.24
C VAL A 50 3.27 -15.07 -12.96
N PRO A 51 3.32 -16.27 -13.59
CA PRO A 51 2.24 -17.25 -13.50
C PRO A 51 1.90 -17.68 -12.07
N GLY A 52 2.90 -17.82 -11.19
CA GLY A 52 2.70 -18.25 -9.80
C GLY A 52 1.90 -17.28 -8.93
N LEU A 53 1.68 -16.03 -9.39
CA LEU A 53 0.76 -15.10 -8.72
C LEU A 53 -0.71 -15.52 -8.83
N LYS A 54 -1.07 -16.41 -9.76
CA LYS A 54 -2.46 -16.91 -9.88
C LYS A 54 -2.88 -17.75 -8.67
N ASP A 55 -1.91 -18.40 -8.04
CA ASP A 55 -2.15 -19.33 -6.92
C ASP A 55 -1.87 -18.68 -5.55
N THR A 56 -1.54 -17.39 -5.52
CA THR A 56 -1.24 -16.63 -4.30
C THR A 56 -2.15 -15.41 -4.21
N LYS A 57 -2.57 -15.03 -3.00
CA LYS A 57 -3.34 -13.79 -2.79
C LYS A 57 -2.46 -12.58 -3.12
N PHE A 58 -2.57 -12.07 -4.34
CA PHE A 58 -1.86 -10.88 -4.79
C PHE A 58 -2.78 -9.66 -4.70
N ILE A 59 -2.46 -8.75 -3.80
CA ILE A 59 -3.27 -7.56 -3.51
C ILE A 59 -2.65 -6.38 -4.24
N SER A 60 -3.19 -6.12 -5.44
CA SER A 60 -2.73 -5.06 -6.35
C SER A 60 -3.78 -3.97 -6.58
N ASP A 61 -4.84 -3.91 -5.76
CA ASP A 61 -5.87 -2.87 -5.85
C ASP A 61 -5.27 -1.46 -5.77
N TYR A 62 -6.02 -0.52 -6.34
CA TYR A 62 -5.65 0.90 -6.37
C TYR A 62 -5.93 1.56 -5.02
N LEU A 63 -4.88 2.12 -4.41
CA LEU A 63 -4.94 2.78 -3.12
C LEU A 63 -4.58 4.26 -3.24
N GLY A 64 -5.44 5.12 -2.68
CA GLY A 64 -5.25 6.56 -2.62
C GLY A 64 -4.85 7.03 -1.22
N ILE A 65 -3.62 6.70 -0.79
CA ILE A 65 -3.14 7.01 0.56
C ILE A 65 -3.05 8.51 0.87
N HIS A 66 -2.90 9.34 -0.18
CA HIS A 66 -2.98 10.81 -0.14
C HIS A 66 -4.35 11.35 0.32
N ARG A 67 -5.40 10.51 0.35
CA ARG A 67 -6.75 10.87 0.79
C ARG A 67 -7.18 10.03 1.99
N PRO A 68 -6.73 10.35 3.23
CA PRO A 68 -6.99 9.54 4.42
C PRO A 68 -8.46 9.21 4.66
N LYS A 69 -9.35 10.18 4.41
CA LYS A 69 -10.80 10.01 4.55
C LYS A 69 -11.36 8.93 3.61
N ASP A 70 -10.91 8.91 2.36
CA ASP A 70 -11.38 7.94 1.37
C ASP A 70 -10.70 6.59 1.53
N PHE A 71 -9.40 6.60 1.84
CA PHE A 71 -8.65 5.39 2.13
C PHE A 71 -9.27 4.63 3.32
N GLY A 72 -9.53 5.31 4.43
CA GLY A 72 -10.17 4.69 5.61
C GLY A 72 -11.61 4.18 5.36
N LYS A 73 -12.30 4.69 4.34
CA LYS A 73 -13.62 4.20 3.92
C LYS A 73 -13.52 3.00 2.99
N LYS A 74 -12.62 3.03 2.01
CA LYS A 74 -12.54 2.05 0.91
C LYS A 74 -11.66 0.85 1.21
N PHE A 75 -10.55 1.05 1.92
CA PHE A 75 -9.58 -0.01 2.20
C PHE A 75 -10.16 -1.23 2.93
N PRO A 76 -11.09 -1.09 3.91
CA PRO A 76 -11.72 -2.25 4.53
C PRO A 76 -12.44 -3.17 3.52
N ALA A 77 -13.13 -2.59 2.54
CA ALA A 77 -13.81 -3.37 1.50
C ALA A 77 -12.82 -4.04 0.53
N ILE A 78 -11.68 -3.40 0.25
CA ILE A 78 -10.61 -4.00 -0.53
C ILE A 78 -10.01 -5.19 0.21
N LEU A 79 -9.63 -5.01 1.47
CA LEU A 79 -8.98 -6.05 2.26
C LEU A 79 -9.90 -7.25 2.51
N ALA A 80 -11.19 -7.02 2.69
CA ALA A 80 -12.20 -8.07 2.87
C ALA A 80 -12.30 -9.04 1.68
N LYS A 81 -11.91 -8.63 0.46
CA LYS A 81 -11.83 -9.53 -0.70
C LYS A 81 -10.80 -10.66 -0.51
N TYR A 82 -9.78 -10.41 0.31
CA TYR A 82 -8.63 -11.30 0.51
C TYR A 82 -8.59 -11.93 1.90
N PHE A 83 -9.11 -11.20 2.90
CA PHE A 83 -9.16 -11.58 4.30
C PHE A 83 -10.54 -11.24 4.90
N PRO A 84 -11.58 -12.03 4.57
CA PRO A 84 -12.96 -11.74 5.00
C PRO A 84 -13.16 -11.83 6.52
N ASP A 85 -12.29 -12.57 7.21
CA ASP A 85 -12.38 -12.78 8.65
C ASP A 85 -11.91 -11.57 9.47
N ILE A 86 -11.26 -10.57 8.84
CA ILE A 86 -10.79 -9.36 9.52
C ILE A 86 -11.93 -8.33 9.58
N PRO A 87 -12.41 -7.95 10.79
CA PRO A 87 -13.52 -7.00 10.91
C PRO A 87 -13.15 -5.62 10.37
N ALA A 88 -14.05 -4.99 9.62
CA ALA A 88 -13.84 -3.66 9.06
C ALA A 88 -13.50 -2.58 10.11
N ARG A 89 -13.98 -2.74 11.35
CA ARG A 89 -13.65 -1.86 12.48
C ARG A 89 -12.17 -1.89 12.86
N GLU A 90 -11.55 -3.07 12.78
CA GLU A 90 -10.13 -3.27 13.10
C GLU A 90 -9.26 -2.69 12.00
N VAL A 91 -9.63 -2.93 10.74
CA VAL A 91 -8.96 -2.29 9.59
C VAL A 91 -9.01 -0.77 9.71
N LYS A 92 -10.18 -0.19 10.02
CA LYS A 92 -10.32 1.26 10.23
C LYS A 92 -9.46 1.76 11.39
N ALA A 93 -9.38 1.02 12.49
CA ALA A 93 -8.53 1.38 13.62
C ALA A 93 -7.05 1.34 13.25
N ALA A 94 -6.60 0.31 12.54
CA ALA A 94 -5.23 0.19 12.03
C ALA A 94 -4.88 1.32 11.06
N VAL A 95 -5.78 1.67 10.15
CA VAL A 95 -5.59 2.80 9.23
C VAL A 95 -5.42 4.12 9.99
N ARG A 96 -6.27 4.40 11.00
CA ARG A 96 -6.08 5.61 11.83
C ARG A 96 -4.74 5.60 12.56
N GLY A 97 -4.35 4.45 13.12
CA GLY A 97 -3.07 4.28 13.80
C GLY A 97 -1.88 4.53 12.88
N ALA A 98 -1.94 4.03 11.63
CA ALA A 98 -0.89 4.23 10.63
C ALA A 98 -0.69 5.71 10.29
N TYR A 99 -1.78 6.47 10.05
CA TYR A 99 -1.67 7.91 9.81
C TYR A 99 -1.14 8.67 11.03
N ALA A 100 -1.61 8.34 12.25
CA ALA A 100 -1.10 8.96 13.46
C ALA A 100 0.40 8.69 13.66
N ALA A 101 0.86 7.47 13.36
CA ALA A 101 2.27 7.10 13.43
C ALA A 101 3.11 7.85 12.39
N TYR A 102 2.60 8.02 11.17
CA TYR A 102 3.26 8.81 10.14
C TYR A 102 3.41 10.28 10.56
N GLU A 103 2.34 10.92 11.04
CA GLU A 103 2.40 12.30 11.53
C GLU A 103 3.40 12.47 12.68
N ALA A 104 3.39 11.54 13.65
CA ALA A 104 4.34 11.53 14.75
C ALA A 104 5.78 11.32 14.28
N HIS A 105 6.00 10.50 13.26
CA HIS A 105 7.31 10.34 12.63
C HIS A 105 7.78 11.63 11.96
N MET A 106 6.94 12.25 11.13
CA MET A 106 7.27 13.50 10.43
C MET A 106 7.53 14.65 11.40
N ALA A 107 6.76 14.74 12.49
CA ALA A 107 7.00 15.72 13.55
C ALA A 107 8.40 15.55 14.18
N ARG A 108 8.81 14.32 14.49
CA ARG A 108 10.15 14.03 15.03
C ARG A 108 11.27 14.40 14.05
N VAL A 109 11.09 14.07 12.76
CA VAL A 109 12.07 14.44 11.72
C VAL A 109 12.22 15.95 11.62
N ARG A 110 11.12 16.71 11.65
CA ARG A 110 11.13 18.18 11.62
C ARG A 110 11.79 18.78 12.85
N GLN A 111 11.49 18.26 14.04
CA GLN A 111 12.14 18.69 15.28
C GLN A 111 13.66 18.49 15.20
N LYS A 112 14.11 17.31 14.75
CA LYS A 112 15.53 17.02 14.64
C LYS A 112 16.25 17.87 13.59
N GLY A 113 15.56 18.26 12.53
CA GLY A 113 16.11 19.16 11.50
C GLY A 113 16.18 20.63 11.91
N ALA A 114 15.56 21.03 13.02
CA ALA A 114 15.60 22.39 13.55
C ALA A 114 16.65 22.57 14.69
N GLU A 115 17.24 21.47 15.15
CA GLU A 115 18.43 21.44 16.03
C GLU A 115 19.71 21.73 15.23
#